data_AF-A0A543ACT2-F1
#
_entry.id   AF-A0A543ACT2-F1
#
_cell.length_a   1.000
_cell.length_b   1.000
_cell.length_c   1.000
_cell.angle_alpha   90.00
_cell.angle_beta   90.00
_cell.angle_gamma   90.00
#
_symmetry.space_group_name_H-M   'P 1'
#
loop_
_entity.id
_entity.type
_entity.pdbx_description
1 polymer ?
#
loop_
_entity_poly.entity_id
_entity_poly.type
_entity_poly.pdbx_seq_one_letter_code
_entity_poly.pdbx_strand_id
1 'polypeptide(L)' 'MREATPIHVWVDVTGAWGYHSSPGILLMWQKSHQGEWEGWVMYASTYSTGHGLKAHVTQSWVNAAHIREADSRPPSS' A
#
# COMPACT_ATOMS: atom_id res chain seq x y z
N MET A 1 -11.21 14.52 6.28
CA MET A 1 -10.99 13.07 6.09
C MET A 1 -12.20 12.48 5.37
N ARG A 2 -12.00 11.44 4.57
CA ARG A 2 -13.04 10.73 3.83
C ARG A 2 -12.80 9.23 3.98
N GLU A 3 -13.78 8.50 4.50
CA GLU A 3 -13.72 7.04 4.52
C GLU A 3 -13.73 6.49 3.08
N ALA A 4 -12.97 5.41 2.84
CA ALA A 4 -13.02 4.66 1.60
C ALA A 4 -13.65 3.30 1.87
N THR A 5 -14.40 2.77 0.90
CA THR A 5 -14.66 1.33 0.88
C THR A 5 -13.31 0.61 0.87
N PRO A 6 -13.05 -0.37 1.74
CA PRO A 6 -11.78 -1.08 1.76
C PRO A 6 -11.49 -1.69 0.39
N ILE A 7 -10.38 -1.29 -0.22
CA ILE A 7 -9.93 -1.81 -1.52
C ILE A 7 -8.50 -2.32 -1.43
N HIS A 8 -8.23 -3.39 -2.18
CA HIS A 8 -6.88 -3.91 -2.34
C HIS A 8 -6.04 -2.93 -3.17
N VAL A 9 -4.85 -2.63 -2.68
CA VAL A 9 -3.91 -1.71 -3.31
C VAL A 9 -2.49 -2.28 -3.28
N TRP A 10 -1.67 -1.85 -4.22
CA TRP A 10 -0.23 -1.95 -4.18
C TRP A 10 0.36 -0.65 -3.62
N VAL A 11 1.28 -0.78 -2.67
CA VAL A 11 2.01 0.33 -2.04
C VAL A 11 3.48 0.27 -2.44
N ASP A 12 4.02 1.37 -2.94
CA ASP A 12 5.45 1.51 -3.18
C ASP A 12 5.97 2.87 -2.70
N VAL A 13 6.49 2.88 -1.47
CA VAL A 13 7.06 4.09 -0.85
C VAL A 13 8.40 4.52 -1.45
N THR A 14 9.02 3.70 -2.29
CA THR A 14 10.26 4.04 -3.01
C THR A 14 9.97 4.76 -4.33
N GLY A 15 8.74 4.64 -4.84
CA GLY A 15 8.32 5.18 -6.13
C GLY A 15 8.85 4.43 -7.35
N ALA A 16 9.62 3.34 -7.18
CA ALA A 16 10.23 2.60 -8.28
C ALA A 16 9.21 1.77 -9.09
N TRP A 17 8.15 1.28 -8.43
CA TRP A 17 7.10 0.40 -8.95
C TRP A 17 7.63 -0.90 -9.56
N GLY A 18 7.21 -2.04 -9.03
CA GLY A 18 7.63 -3.33 -9.58
C GLY A 18 7.44 -4.48 -8.59
N TYR A 19 8.33 -5.47 -8.66
CA TYR A 19 8.25 -6.69 -7.85
C TYR A 19 8.29 -6.46 -6.32
N HIS A 20 8.67 -5.26 -5.89
CA HIS A 20 8.79 -4.87 -4.49
C HIS A 20 7.58 -4.08 -3.97
N SER A 21 6.58 -3.80 -4.81
CA SER A 21 5.36 -3.17 -4.36
C SER A 21 4.66 -4.08 -3.34
N SER A 22 4.33 -3.51 -2.19
CA SER A 22 3.77 -4.21 -1.05
C SER A 22 2.24 -4.29 -1.18
N PRO A 23 1.61 -5.47 -1.01
CA PRO A 23 0.16 -5.57 -1.00
C PRO A 23 -0.42 -4.88 0.25
N GLY A 24 -1.56 -4.21 0.10
CA GLY A 24 -2.21 -3.50 1.20
C GLY A 24 -3.69 -3.23 1.01
N ILE A 25 -4.31 -2.63 2.02
CA ILE A 25 -5.72 -2.24 2.04
C ILE A 25 -5.80 -0.76 2.36
N LEU A 26 -6.41 0.00 1.46
CA LEU A 26 -6.71 1.41 1.66
C LEU A 26 -8.03 1.55 2.43
N LEU A 27 -8.02 2.38 3.48
CA LEU A 27 -9.17 2.56 4.38
C LEU A 27 -9.76 3.97 4.34
N MET A 28 -8.94 5.00 4.17
CA MET A 28 -9.38 6.40 4.25
C MET A 28 -8.49 7.31 3.40
N TRP A 29 -9.01 8.51 3.09
CA TRP A 29 -8.28 9.59 2.43
C TRP A 29 -8.26 10.84 3.30
N GLN A 30 -7.14 11.58 3.24
CA GLN A 30 -7.03 12.94 3.77
C GLN A 30 -6.22 13.82 2.82
N LYS A 31 -6.29 15.14 3.02
CA LYS A 31 -5.29 16.06 2.49
C LYS A 31 -4.24 16.32 3.57
N SER A 32 -2.97 16.27 3.21
CA SER A 32 -1.86 16.68 4.08
C SER A 32 -1.88 18.19 4.32
N HIS A 33 -1.06 18.67 5.25
CA HIS A 33 -0.88 20.11 5.48
C HIS A 33 -0.39 20.88 4.25
N GLN A 34 0.26 20.18 3.30
CA GLN A 34 0.77 20.73 2.05
C GLN A 34 -0.26 20.64 0.90
N GLY A 35 -1.44 20.09 1.17
CA GLY A 35 -2.55 19.99 0.21
C GLY A 35 -2.55 18.74 -0.67
N GLU A 36 -1.54 17.89 -0.54
CA GLU A 36 -1.43 16.61 -1.25
C GLU A 36 -2.40 15.58 -0.68
N TRP A 37 -2.85 14.64 -1.49
CA TRP A 37 -3.69 13.53 -1.02
C TRP A 37 -2.85 12.43 -0.38
N GLU A 38 -3.32 11.92 0.75
CA GLU A 38 -2.75 10.78 1.46
C GLU A 38 -3.83 9.74 1.75
N GLY A 39 -3.48 8.47 1.58
CA GLY A 39 -4.31 7.33 1.94
C GLY A 39 -3.87 6.72 3.26
N TRP A 40 -4.81 6.38 4.14
CA TRP A 40 -4.54 5.54 5.31
C TRP A 40 -4.54 4.09 4.86
N VAL A 41 -3.37 3.46 4.87
CA VAL A 41 -3.18 2.12 4.31
C VAL A 41 -2.57 1.19 5.35
N MET A 42 -3.03 -0.06 5.36
CA MET A 42 -2.33 -1.18 6.00
C MET A 42 -1.66 -2.00 4.90
N TYR A 43 -0.34 -2.16 4.91
CA TYR A 43 0.39 -2.90 3.87
C TYR A 43 1.47 -3.80 4.45
N ALA A 44 1.76 -4.90 3.76
CA ALA A 44 2.72 -5.91 4.20
C ALA A 44 3.98 -5.87 3.35
N SER A 45 5.14 -5.72 3.98
CA SER A 45 6.45 -5.89 3.33
C SER A 45 7.10 -7.19 3.78
N THR A 46 7.87 -7.82 2.89
CA THR A 46 8.66 -9.00 3.22
C THR A 46 10.15 -8.67 3.20
N TYR A 47 10.89 -9.23 4.14
CA TYR A 47 12.34 -9.08 4.20
C TYR A 47 13.01 -10.43 4.49
N SER A 48 14.22 -10.60 3.96
CA SER A 48 15.05 -11.76 4.25
C SER A 48 15.70 -11.61 5.63
N THR A 49 15.78 -12.71 6.37
CA THR A 49 16.48 -12.80 7.65
C THR A 49 17.79 -13.57 7.58
N GLY A 50 18.19 -14.03 6.39
CA GLY A 50 19.29 -14.99 6.21
C GLY A 50 18.93 -16.45 6.48
N HIS A 51 17.79 -16.72 7.14
CA HIS A 51 17.27 -18.07 7.41
C HIS A 51 15.85 -18.29 6.85
N GLY A 52 15.30 -17.31 6.14
CA GLY A 52 13.96 -17.36 5.58
C GLY A 52 13.40 -15.97 5.29
N LEU A 53 12.11 -15.92 4.96
CA LEU A 53 11.35 -14.68 4.79
C LEU A 53 10.54 -14.38 6.04
N LYS A 54 10.51 -13.11 6.44
CA LYS A 54 9.56 -12.58 7.42
C LYS A 54 8.70 -11.49 6.79
N ALA A 55 7.53 -11.27 7.37
CA ALA A 55 6.63 -10.19 7.00
C ALA A 55 6.58 -9.13 8.10
N HIS A 56 6.39 -7.88 7.70
CA HIS A 56 6.09 -6.75 8.56
C HIS A 56 4.84 -6.05 8.03
N VAL A 57 3.84 -5.84 8.88
CA VAL A 57 2.62 -5.08 8.54
C VAL A 57 2.77 -3.67 9.07
N THR A 58 2.65 -2.69 8.18
CA THR A 58 2.72 -1.26 8.50
C THR A 58 1.35 -0.64 8.32
N GLN A 59 0.98 0.27 9.21
CA GLN A 59 -0.20 1.13 9.09
C GLN A 59 0.24 2.58 9.13
N SER A 60 -0.02 3.34 8.07
CA SER A 60 0.41 4.74 7.97
C SER A 60 -0.40 5.53 6.94
N TRP A 61 -0.26 6.86 7.00
CA TRP A 61 -0.63 7.75 5.90
C TRP A 61 0.45 7.68 4.83
N VAL A 62 0.05 7.32 3.60
CA VAL A 62 0.93 7.16 2.45
C VAL A 62 0.50 8.16 1.38
N ASN A 63 1.46 8.86 0.78
CA ASN A 63 1.19 9.76 -0.33
C ASN A 63 0.44 9.03 -1.45
N ALA A 64 -0.60 9.64 -2.01
CA ALA A 64 -1.40 9.03 -3.08
C ALA A 64 -0.55 8.60 -4.29
N ALA A 65 0.59 9.28 -4.56
CA ALA A 65 1.52 8.90 -5.62
C ALA A 65 2.20 7.54 -5.41
N HIS A 66 2.14 6.99 -4.20
CA HIS A 66 2.71 5.70 -3.79
C HIS A 66 1.65 4.60 -3.61
N ILE A 67 0.41 4.84 -4.06
CA ILE A 67 -0.72 3.92 -3.94
C ILE A 67 -1.28 3.64 -5.35
N ARG A 68 -1.46 2.37 -5.70
CA ARG A 68 -2.18 1.96 -6.91
C ARG A 68 -3.24 0.94 -6.55
N GLU A 69 -4.43 1.05 -7.12
CA GLU A 69 -5.43 -0.01 -7.00
C GLU A 69 -4.86 -1.31 -7.60
N ALA A 70 -5.06 -2.41 -6.89
CA ALA A 70 -4.67 -3.71 -7.41
C ALA A 70 -5.73 -4.20 -8.40
N ASP A 71 -5.29 -4.83 -9.50
CA ASP A 71 -6.20 -5.47 -10.44
C ASP A 71 -7.10 -6.48 -9.71
N SER A 72 -8.41 -6.38 -9.93
CA SER A 72 -9.42 -7.20 -9.28
C SER A 72 -9.56 -8.60 -9.89
N ARG A 73 -8.75 -8.94 -10.90
CA ARG A 73 -8.84 -10.22 -11.60
C ARG A 73 -8.09 -11.29 -10.80
N PRO A 74 -8.76 -12.37 -10.36
CA PRO A 74 -8.05 -13.50 -9.77
C PRO A 74 -7.04 -14.07 -10.78
N PRO A 75 -5.89 -14.60 -10.33
CA PRO A 75 -4.93 -15.23 -11.22
C PRO A 75 -5.62 -16.30 -12.08
N SER A 76 -5.34 -16.34 -13.38
CA SER A 76 -5.73 -17.47 -14.21
C SER A 76 -5.16 -18.75 -13.59
N SER A 77 -6.03 -19.74 -13.39
CA SER A 77 -5.66 -21.08 -12.92
C SER A 77 -4.71 -21.78 -13.89
#